data_AF-A0A535BRC0-F1
#
_entry.id   AF-A0A535BRC0-F1
#
_cell.length_a   1.000
_cell.length_b   1.000
_cell.length_c   1.000
_cell.angle_alpha   90.00
_cell.angle_beta   90.00
_cell.angle_gamma   90.00
#
_symmetry.space_group_name_H-M   'P 1'
#
loop_
_entity.id
_entity.type
_entity.pdbx_description
1 polymer ?
#
loop_
_entity_poly.entity_id
_entity_poly.type
_entity_poly.pdbx_seq_one_letter_code
_entity_poly.pdbx_strand_id
1 'polypeptide(L)'
;MGTAVRTNAAPAWHQRRVRIYDREAPLGYLLLAPTLIVLGIFLLYPFLFGIWLSLTDSELGNLGNFIGLDNFRFEWRNTDGVFYTAVVNTFLYTGITTVFKLSLGLVMALLLNQAFP
;
A
#
# COMPACT_ATOMS: atom_id res chain seq x y z
N MET A 1 -3.74 -51.25 -53.38
CA MET A 1 -2.42 -51.33 -52.68
C MET A 1 -2.21 -50.01 -51.96
N GLY A 2 -2.50 -49.97 -50.66
CA GLY A 2 -2.48 -48.75 -49.85
C GLY A 2 -1.11 -48.47 -49.26
N THR A 3 -0.67 -47.22 -49.36
CA THR A 3 0.55 -46.70 -48.73
C THR A 3 0.26 -46.34 -47.27
N ALA A 4 0.84 -47.10 -46.34
CA ALA A 4 0.72 -46.86 -44.91
C ALA A 4 1.49 -45.58 -44.52
N VAL A 5 0.76 -44.59 -44.03
CA VAL A 5 1.31 -43.39 -43.37
C VAL A 5 1.98 -43.83 -42.08
N ARG A 6 3.30 -43.64 -41.97
CA ARG A 6 4.04 -43.80 -40.72
C ARG A 6 3.75 -42.60 -39.83
N THR A 7 2.89 -42.77 -38.84
CA THR A 7 2.74 -41.82 -37.73
C THR A 7 3.93 -41.99 -36.78
N ASN A 8 4.84 -41.02 -36.79
CA ASN A 8 5.86 -40.93 -35.74
C ASN A 8 5.16 -40.61 -34.41
N ALA A 9 5.02 -41.62 -33.55
CA ALA A 9 4.63 -41.41 -32.17
C ALA A 9 5.74 -40.65 -31.45
N ALA A 10 5.44 -39.41 -31.04
CA ALA A 10 6.35 -38.63 -30.20
C ALA A 10 6.49 -39.33 -28.83
N PRO A 11 7.72 -39.50 -28.31
CA PRO A 11 7.95 -40.28 -27.10
C PRO A 11 7.50 -39.51 -25.82
N ALA A 12 6.74 -40.20 -24.96
CA ALA A 12 6.07 -39.68 -23.77
C ALA A 12 6.94 -39.68 -22.49
N TRP A 13 8.13 -39.08 -22.50
CA TRP A 13 9.10 -39.21 -21.39
C TRP A 13 9.23 -37.96 -20.49
N HIS A 14 8.46 -36.89 -20.69
CA HIS A 14 8.60 -35.64 -19.92
C HIS A 14 7.34 -35.17 -19.20
N GLN A 15 6.69 -36.07 -18.46
CA GLN A 15 5.61 -35.71 -17.52
C GLN A 15 5.94 -36.12 -16.08
N ARG A 16 7.13 -35.74 -15.59
CA ARG A 16 7.30 -35.45 -14.16
C ARG A 16 7.11 -33.96 -13.96
N ARG A 17 5.86 -33.50 -13.99
CA ARG A 17 5.52 -32.20 -13.39
C ARG A 17 5.78 -32.35 -11.90
N VAL A 18 6.87 -31.75 -11.43
CA VAL A 18 7.19 -31.74 -10.01
C VAL A 18 6.09 -30.94 -9.33
N ARG A 19 5.22 -31.63 -8.59
CA ARG A 19 4.14 -31.03 -7.81
C ARG A 19 4.75 -30.48 -6.52
N ILE A 20 5.46 -29.35 -6.63
CA ILE A 20 6.10 -28.65 -5.48
C ILE A 20 5.11 -27.69 -4.80
N TYR A 21 3.98 -27.40 -5.45
CA TYR A 21 3.15 -26.23 -5.14
C TYR A 21 2.27 -26.30 -3.87
N ASP A 22 2.17 -27.45 -3.19
CA ASP A 22 1.21 -27.62 -2.08
C ASP A 22 1.83 -27.35 -0.68
N ARG A 23 3.11 -26.97 -0.58
CA ARG A 23 3.81 -26.69 0.70
C ARG A 23 4.68 -25.41 0.71
N GLU A 24 4.44 -24.48 -0.21
CA GLU A 24 5.25 -23.25 -0.34
C GLU A 24 4.76 -22.09 0.54
N ALA A 25 3.48 -22.10 0.93
CA ALA A 25 2.89 -21.07 1.79
C ALA A 25 3.68 -20.78 3.09
N PRO A 26 4.10 -21.79 3.90
CA PRO A 26 4.84 -21.51 5.13
C PRO A 26 6.23 -20.89 4.89
N LEU A 27 6.91 -21.26 3.79
CA LEU A 27 8.20 -20.66 3.41
C LEU A 27 8.02 -19.21 2.93
N GLY A 28 6.95 -18.94 2.18
CA GLY A 28 6.59 -17.59 1.76
C GLY A 28 6.35 -16.66 2.96
N TYR A 29 5.58 -17.10 3.97
CA TYR A 29 5.38 -16.31 5.18
C TYR A 29 6.66 -16.11 5.98
N LEU A 30 7.55 -17.11 6.06
CA LEU A 30 8.84 -16.98 6.75
C LEU A 30 9.75 -15.95 6.09
N LEU A 31 9.75 -15.87 4.75
CA LEU A 31 10.52 -14.89 3.99
C LEU A 31 9.93 -13.47 4.11
N LEU A 32 8.61 -13.35 4.22
CA LEU A 32 7.93 -12.07 4.46
C LEU A 32 8.05 -11.60 5.92
N ALA A 33 8.15 -12.53 6.87
CA ALA A 33 8.20 -12.26 8.31
C ALA A 33 9.19 -11.15 8.70
N PRO A 34 10.48 -11.14 8.30
CA PRO A 34 11.40 -10.07 8.69
C PRO A 34 10.94 -8.68 8.24
N THR A 35 10.43 -8.57 7.00
CA THR A 35 9.90 -7.30 6.49
C THR A 35 8.65 -6.87 7.25
N LEU A 36 7.72 -7.79 7.50
CA LEU A 36 6.50 -7.50 8.24
C LEU A 36 6.77 -7.14 9.71
N ILE A 37 7.75 -7.78 10.34
CA ILE A 37 8.17 -7.45 11.72
C ILE A 37 8.75 -6.04 11.76
N VAL A 38 9.66 -5.70 10.84
CA VAL A 38 10.23 -4.35 10.77
C VAL A 38 9.14 -3.31 10.50
N LEU A 39 8.25 -3.54 9.53
CA LEU A 39 7.12 -2.65 9.28
C LEU A 39 6.18 -2.55 10.49
N GLY A 40 5.88 -3.65 11.16
CA GLY A 40 5.06 -3.65 12.38
C GLY A 40 5.68 -2.81 13.49
N ILE A 41 6.97 -2.96 13.74
CA ILE A 41 7.66 -2.20 14.79
C ILE A 41 7.77 -0.72 14.41
N PHE A 42 8.09 -0.38 13.16
CA PHE A 42 8.36 1.02 12.80
C PHE A 42 7.12 1.79 12.36
N LEU A 43 6.07 1.12 11.90
CA LEU A 43 4.84 1.75 11.44
C LEU A 43 3.74 1.58 12.48
N LEU A 44 3.44 0.34 12.88
CA LEU A 44 2.28 0.06 13.73
C LEU A 44 2.49 0.54 15.16
N TYR A 45 3.68 0.33 15.75
CA TYR A 45 3.96 0.80 17.12
C TYR A 45 3.79 2.31 17.28
N PRO A 46 4.48 3.20 16.52
CA PRO A 46 4.30 4.64 16.69
C PRO A 46 2.91 5.11 16.27
N PHE A 47 2.25 4.45 15.31
CA PHE A 47 0.87 4.74 14.94
C PHE A 47 -0.10 4.50 16.11
N LEU A 48 -0.04 3.31 16.72
CA LEU A 48 -0.87 2.98 17.88
C LEU A 48 -0.55 3.87 19.08
N PHE A 49 0.73 4.16 19.31
CA PHE A 49 1.15 5.09 20.35
C PHE A 49 0.62 6.50 20.10
N GLY A 50 0.64 6.99 18.86
CA GLY A 50 0.06 8.27 18.47
C GLY A 50 -1.46 8.31 18.67
N ILE A 51 -2.17 7.21 18.39
CA ILE A 51 -3.60 7.10 18.69
C ILE A 51 -3.83 7.18 20.20
N TRP A 52 -3.06 6.45 21.00
CA TRP A 52 -3.15 6.52 22.46
C TRP A 52 -2.90 7.93 22.98
N LEU A 53 -1.86 8.61 22.46
CA LEU A 53 -1.53 9.99 22.79
C LEU A 53 -2.67 10.96 22.40
N SER A 54 -3.31 10.75 21.25
CA SER A 54 -4.43 11.59 20.82
C SER A 54 -5.64 11.54 21.76
N LEU A 55 -5.76 10.48 22.57
CA LEU A 55 -6.82 10.29 23.56
C LEU A 55 -6.43 10.76 24.97
N THR A 56 -5.23 11.32 25.11
CA THR A 56 -4.60 11.67 26.38
C THR A 56 -4.24 13.17 26.35
N ASP A 57 -4.24 13.82 27.52
CA ASP A 57 -3.80 15.21 27.67
C ASP A 57 -2.28 15.26 27.86
N SER A 58 -1.55 14.76 26.86
CA SER A 58 -0.11 14.58 26.94
C SER A 58 0.61 15.81 26.39
N GLU A 59 1.39 16.46 27.24
CA GLU A 59 2.28 17.58 26.86
C GLU A 59 3.71 17.09 26.67
N LEU A 60 4.57 17.90 26.04
CA LEU A 60 5.98 17.55 25.87
C LEU A 60 6.65 17.23 27.23
N GLY A 61 7.03 15.98 27.43
CA GLY A 61 7.65 15.50 28.67
C GLY A 61 6.67 15.00 29.73
N ASN A 62 5.36 15.02 29.48
CA ASN A 62 4.34 14.48 30.37
C ASN A 62 3.41 13.51 29.61
N LEU A 63 3.32 12.27 30.08
CA LEU A 63 2.44 11.27 29.47
C LEU A 63 0.95 11.62 29.63
N GLY A 64 0.59 12.57 30.50
CA GLY A 64 -0.78 13.09 30.60
C GLY A 64 -1.78 12.11 31.20
N ASN A 65 -3.03 12.56 31.35
CA ASN A 65 -4.14 11.72 31.80
C ASN A 65 -5.04 11.35 30.61
N PHE A 66 -5.66 10.17 30.66
CA PHE A 66 -6.60 9.73 29.62
C PHE A 66 -7.88 10.59 29.67
N ILE A 67 -8.12 11.36 28.61
CA ILE A 67 -9.27 12.28 28.46
C ILE A 67 -10.24 11.82 27.36
N GLY A 68 -9.99 10.67 26.74
CA GLY A 68 -10.84 10.13 25.70
C GLY A 68 -10.86 11.02 24.45
N LEU A 69 -12.05 11.39 23.98
CA LEU A 69 -12.21 12.14 22.71
C LEU A 69 -12.29 13.66 22.87
N ASP A 70 -11.95 14.18 24.05
CA ASP A 70 -12.14 15.60 24.32
C ASP A 70 -11.21 16.50 23.47
N ASN A 71 -10.00 16.04 23.14
CA ASN A 71 -9.11 16.70 22.17
C ASN A 71 -9.79 16.92 20.81
N PHE A 72 -10.47 15.89 20.30
CA PHE A 72 -11.17 15.96 19.02
C PHE A 72 -12.40 16.86 19.09
N ARG A 73 -13.14 16.82 20.20
CA ARG A 73 -14.32 17.69 20.40
C ARG A 73 -13.93 19.16 20.50
N PHE A 74 -12.80 19.44 21.15
CA PHE A 74 -12.25 20.78 21.25
C PHE A 74 -11.93 21.33 19.86
N GLU A 75 -11.12 20.62 19.07
CA GLU A 75 -10.77 21.11 17.72
C GLU A 75 -11.94 21.09 16.75
N TRP A 76 -12.88 20.16 16.88
CA TRP A 76 -14.07 20.17 16.04
C TRP A 76 -14.94 21.43 16.27
N ARG A 77 -15.07 21.88 17.53
CA ARG A 77 -15.83 23.09 17.85
C ARG A 77 -15.07 24.37 17.48
N ASN A 78 -13.75 24.30 17.46
CA ASN A 78 -12.86 25.42 17.13
C ASN A 78 -12.73 25.62 15.62
N THR A 79 -13.80 26.09 14.98
CA THR A 79 -13.84 26.25 13.50
C THR A 79 -12.86 27.30 12.98
N ASP A 80 -12.55 28.30 13.79
CA ASP A 80 -11.58 29.37 13.46
C ASP A 80 -10.12 28.92 13.71
N GLY A 81 -9.91 27.69 14.19
CA GLY A 81 -8.60 27.13 14.48
C GLY A 81 -7.78 26.80 13.24
N VAL A 82 -6.46 26.71 13.42
CA VAL A 82 -5.51 26.34 12.36
C VAL A 82 -5.79 24.94 11.79
N PHE A 83 -6.40 24.05 12.57
CA PHE A 83 -6.78 22.70 12.14
C PHE A 83 -7.60 22.69 10.84
N TYR A 84 -8.70 23.45 10.79
CA TYR A 84 -9.57 23.50 9.60
C TYR A 84 -8.85 24.06 8.38
N THR A 85 -8.07 25.12 8.58
CA THR A 85 -7.26 25.72 7.51
C THR A 85 -6.23 24.72 6.97
N ALA A 86 -5.53 24.00 7.85
CA ALA A 86 -4.57 22.97 7.46
C ALA A 86 -5.22 21.81 6.70
N VAL A 87 -6.39 21.35 7.14
CA VAL A 87 -7.17 20.30 6.47
C VAL A 87 -7.57 20.74 5.06
N VAL A 88 -8.20 21.91 4.91
CA VAL A 88 -8.62 22.44 3.61
C VAL A 88 -7.43 22.63 2.68
N ASN A 89 -6.33 23.21 3.17
CA ASN A 89 -5.11 23.40 2.39
C ASN A 89 -4.53 22.06 1.90
N THR A 90 -4.52 21.04 2.75
CA THR A 90 -4.01 19.71 2.39
C THR A 90 -4.85 19.07 1.29
N PHE A 91 -6.18 19.13 1.40
CA PHE A 91 -7.08 18.60 0.37
C PHE A 91 -6.98 19.38 -0.94
N LEU A 92 -6.96 20.71 -0.86
CA LEU A 92 -6.82 21.58 -2.04
C LEU A 92 -5.49 21.33 -2.75
N TYR A 93 -4.39 21.32 -2.00
CA TYR A 93 -3.05 21.03 -2.52
C TYR A 93 -2.98 19.65 -3.17
N THR A 94 -3.45 18.61 -2.47
CA THR A 94 -3.43 17.23 -2.97
C THR A 94 -4.28 17.09 -4.23
N GLY A 95 -5.48 17.66 -4.24
CA GLY A 95 -6.39 17.64 -5.38
C GLY A 95 -5.78 18.31 -6.61
N ILE A 96 -5.37 19.56 -6.49
CA ILE A 96 -4.76 20.33 -7.58
C ILE A 96 -3.49 19.62 -8.11
N THR A 97 -2.61 19.22 -7.19
CA THR A 97 -1.34 18.58 -7.54
C THR A 97 -1.56 17.23 -8.23
N THR A 98 -2.50 16.41 -7.75
CA THR A 98 -2.79 15.10 -8.33
C THR A 98 -3.39 15.24 -9.71
N VAL A 99 -4.39 16.10 -9.88
CA VAL A 99 -5.02 16.37 -11.19
C VAL A 99 -3.97 16.84 -12.19
N PHE A 100 -3.12 17.78 -11.78
CA PHE A 100 -2.06 18.31 -12.64
C PHE A 100 -1.02 17.23 -13.02
N LYS A 101 -0.51 16.48 -12.04
CA LYS A 101 0.45 15.39 -12.27
C LYS A 101 -0.12 14.31 -13.20
N LEU A 102 -1.38 13.90 -12.99
CA LEU A 102 -2.03 12.91 -13.82
C LEU A 102 -2.26 13.42 -15.25
N SER A 103 -2.69 14.68 -15.39
CA SER A 103 -2.93 15.31 -16.69
C SER A 103 -1.62 15.40 -17.48
N LEU A 104 -0.54 15.89 -16.86
CA LEU A 104 0.78 15.93 -17.48
C LEU A 104 1.30 14.53 -17.80
N GLY A 105 1.18 13.58 -16.87
CA GLY A 105 1.59 12.20 -17.10
C GLY A 105 0.85 11.56 -18.27
N LEU A 106 -0.45 11.83 -18.41
CA LEU A 106 -1.26 11.36 -19.53
C LEU A 106 -0.84 12.01 -20.85
N VAL A 107 -0.63 13.33 -20.88
CA VAL A 107 -0.13 14.03 -22.07
C VAL A 107 1.21 13.45 -22.51
N MET A 108 2.16 13.28 -21.58
CA MET A 108 3.45 12.67 -21.86
C MET A 108 3.31 11.23 -22.37
N ALA A 109 2.46 10.42 -21.74
CA ALA A 109 2.20 9.05 -22.18
C ALA A 109 1.65 9.02 -23.62
N LEU A 110 0.72 9.93 -23.97
CA LEU A 110 0.16 10.02 -25.32
C LEU A 110 1.18 10.48 -26.36
N LEU A 111 2.09 11.39 -26.00
CA LEU A 111 3.18 11.81 -26.87
C LEU A 111 4.19 10.68 -27.11
N LEU A 112 4.54 9.91 -26.07
CA LEU A 112 5.45 8.77 -26.19
C LEU A 112 4.81 7.56 -26.88
N ASN A 113 3.49 7.41 -26.81
CA ASN A 113 2.76 6.33 -27.44
C ASN A 113 2.62 6.51 -28.97
N GLN A 114 3.10 7.61 -29.53
CA GLN A 114 3.24 7.75 -30.97
C GLN A 114 4.55 7.08 -31.39
N ALA A 115 4.44 6.02 -32.20
CA ALA A 115 5.60 5.35 -32.77
C ALA A 115 6.42 6.36 -33.58
N PHE A 116 7.61 6.70 -33.08
CA PHE A 116 8.61 7.41 -33.86
C PHE A 116 8.95 6.55 -35.09
N PRO A 117 8.83 7.06 -36.34
CA PRO A 117 9.33 6.36 -37.53
C PRO A 117 10.84 6.19 -37.49
#